data_AF-A0A7U9RAZ8-F1
#
_entry.id   AF-A0A7U9RAZ8-F1
#
_cell.length_a   1.000
_cell.length_b   1.000
_cell.length_c   1.000
_cell.angle_alpha   90.00
_cell.angle_beta   90.00
_cell.angle_gamma   90.00
#
_symmetry.space_group_name_H-M   'P 1'
#
loop_
_entity.id
_entity.type
_entity.pdbx_description
1 polymer ?
#
loop_
_entity_poly.entity_id
_entity_poly.type
_entity_poly.pdbx_seq_one_letter_code
_entity_poly.pdbx_strand_id
1 'polypeptide(L)'
;MSRKRAVNSINTLSNLLSRYYGKKIIILLDEYDTPMQEAWLSGYWDEASSFFRSFFNATFKTNPYMQRGLITGITRISKESIFSDLNNLEVVTATSEKYASCFGFTEGEVFKALDEMGLGEEKQGVKNWYDGFTFGKLKDIYNPWSITNFIGKNGEYDAYWADSSGNGLVNSLIRNGSADVKKLMEQLLKGQSIEIELDEQIIFNKLEEDENAIWSLLLATGYLRVDKVERRGRLLKKFYTLHLTNMEIESLFSKMVQGWFKNSQPEYNEFIKALLNDNVKKMNTFLNKVALNTFSSFDGGNKPSKTAGPV
;
A
#
# COMPACT_ATOMS: atom_id res chain seq x y z
N MET A 1 0.50 15.14 29.87
CA MET A 1 0.37 13.76 30.38
C MET A 1 1.76 13.12 30.42
N SER A 2 2.17 12.46 31.50
CA SER A 2 3.52 11.86 31.53
C SER A 2 3.58 10.62 30.62
N ARG A 3 4.71 10.41 29.92
CA ARG A 3 4.93 9.26 29.01
C ARG A 3 4.59 7.92 29.68
N LYS A 4 4.93 7.77 30.96
CA LYS A 4 4.60 6.58 31.77
C LYS A 4 3.09 6.36 31.93
N ARG A 5 2.29 7.42 32.10
CA ARG A 5 0.82 7.31 32.15
C ARG A 5 0.24 6.89 30.80
N ALA A 6 0.77 7.42 29.69
CA ALA A 6 0.36 7.04 28.35
C ALA A 6 0.66 5.57 28.04
N VAL A 7 1.86 5.11 28.36
CA VAL A 7 2.28 3.70 28.19
C VAL A 7 1.36 2.73 28.94
N ASN A 8 0.91 3.09 30.14
CA ASN A 8 0.11 2.22 31.01
C ASN A 8 -1.41 2.45 30.90
N SER A 9 -1.88 3.29 29.96
CA SER A 9 -3.28 3.70 29.91
C SER A 9 -4.22 2.51 29.69
N ILE A 10 -3.93 1.66 28.70
CA ILE A 10 -4.74 0.48 28.38
C ILE A 10 -4.64 -0.57 29.49
N ASN A 11 -3.45 -0.80 30.05
CA ASN A 11 -3.29 -1.70 31.20
C ASN A 11 -4.14 -1.25 32.41
N THR A 12 -4.11 0.05 32.71
CA THR A 12 -4.92 0.64 33.78
C THR A 12 -6.41 0.48 33.51
N LEU A 13 -6.86 0.76 32.27
CA LEU A 13 -8.24 0.56 31.87
C LEU A 13 -8.66 -0.93 31.97
N SER A 14 -7.78 -1.84 31.56
CA SER A 14 -7.99 -3.29 31.65
C SER A 14 -8.22 -3.74 33.08
N ASN A 15 -7.42 -3.22 34.02
CA ASN A 15 -7.59 -3.48 35.45
C ASN A 15 -8.96 -3.04 35.95
N LEU A 16 -9.34 -1.79 35.65
CA LEU A 16 -10.62 -1.22 36.10
C LEU A 16 -11.81 -2.02 35.57
N LEU A 17 -11.83 -2.31 34.25
CA LEU A 17 -12.89 -3.10 33.63
C LEU A 17 -12.91 -4.52 34.17
N SER A 18 -11.75 -5.17 34.33
CA SER A 18 -11.70 -6.54 34.81
C SER A 18 -12.20 -6.67 36.25
N ARG A 19 -11.87 -5.72 37.13
CA ARG A 19 -12.39 -5.67 38.50
C ARG A 19 -13.89 -5.41 38.57
N TYR A 20 -14.40 -4.53 37.72
CA TYR A 20 -15.82 -4.18 37.70
C TYR A 20 -16.68 -5.35 37.17
N TYR A 21 -16.28 -5.98 36.07
CA TYR A 21 -17.06 -7.05 35.44
C TYR A 21 -16.71 -8.46 35.92
N GLY A 22 -15.67 -8.61 36.76
CA GLY A 22 -15.19 -9.92 37.25
C GLY A 22 -14.66 -10.85 36.16
N LYS A 23 -14.29 -10.30 35.00
CA LYS A 23 -13.83 -11.05 33.82
C LYS A 23 -12.55 -10.45 33.26
N LYS A 24 -11.70 -11.26 32.64
CA LYS A 24 -10.57 -10.74 31.85
C LYS A 24 -11.09 -10.10 30.57
N ILE A 25 -10.37 -9.11 30.05
CA ILE A 25 -10.81 -8.32 28.89
C ILE A 25 -10.25 -8.87 27.57
N ILE A 26 -10.94 -8.57 26.47
CA ILE A 26 -10.42 -8.76 25.11
C ILE A 26 -10.01 -7.39 24.59
N ILE A 27 -8.80 -7.30 24.02
CA ILE A 27 -8.28 -6.06 23.43
C ILE A 27 -8.26 -6.24 21.91
N LEU A 28 -8.99 -5.37 21.20
CA LEU A 28 -8.97 -5.29 19.75
C LEU A 28 -8.27 -3.98 19.39
N LEU A 29 -7.16 -4.06 18.68
CA LEU A 29 -6.41 -2.90 18.21
C LEU A 29 -6.39 -2.94 16.68
N ASP A 30 -7.09 -2.01 16.07
CA ASP A 30 -7.09 -1.85 14.64
C ASP A 30 -6.09 -0.80 14.18
N GLU A 31 -5.63 -0.94 12.94
CA GLU A 31 -4.66 -0.07 12.26
C GLU A 31 -3.44 0.30 13.13
N TYR A 32 -2.85 -0.70 13.79
CA TYR A 32 -1.72 -0.47 14.71
C TYR A 32 -0.51 0.19 14.01
N ASP A 33 -0.42 0.02 12.69
CA ASP A 33 0.68 0.45 11.86
C ASP A 33 0.53 1.88 11.31
N THR A 34 -0.68 2.42 11.22
CA THR A 34 -0.93 3.80 10.73
C THR A 34 -0.10 4.85 11.48
N PRO A 35 -0.05 4.88 12.83
CA PRO A 35 0.78 5.86 13.55
C PRO A 35 2.27 5.73 13.25
N MET A 36 2.72 4.53 12.91
CA MET A 36 4.13 4.27 12.58
C MET A 36 4.45 4.70 11.14
N GLN A 37 3.51 4.53 10.20
CA GLN A 37 3.64 5.08 8.84
C GLN A 37 3.75 6.62 8.88
N GLU A 38 2.89 7.28 9.67
CA GLU A 38 2.93 8.74 9.86
C GLU A 38 4.24 9.20 10.52
N ALA A 39 4.73 8.45 11.51
CA ALA A 39 6.01 8.72 12.15
C ALA A 39 7.19 8.62 11.17
N TRP A 40 7.12 7.67 10.24
CA TRP A 40 8.12 7.54 9.18
C TRP A 40 8.07 8.73 8.22
N LEU A 41 6.88 9.07 7.70
CA LEU A 41 6.69 10.21 6.78
C LEU A 41 7.11 11.56 7.40
N SER A 42 6.93 11.70 8.70
CA SER A 42 7.24 12.92 9.44
C SER A 42 8.62 12.92 10.10
N GLY A 43 9.42 11.86 9.94
CA GLY A 43 10.80 11.78 10.43
C GLY A 43 10.98 11.61 11.94
N TYR A 44 10.01 11.05 12.68
CA TYR A 44 10.10 10.76 14.13
C TYR A 44 9.95 9.26 14.46
N TRP A 45 10.40 8.40 13.55
CA TRP A 45 10.24 6.94 13.65
C TRP A 45 10.78 6.34 14.95
N ASP A 46 11.95 6.77 15.42
CA ASP A 46 12.62 6.17 16.58
C ASP A 46 11.89 6.50 17.89
N GLU A 47 11.41 7.73 18.05
CA GLU A 47 10.60 8.16 19.19
C GLU A 47 9.29 7.40 19.25
N ALA A 48 8.59 7.29 18.11
CA ALA A 48 7.34 6.54 17.99
C ALA A 48 7.58 5.06 18.29
N SER A 49 8.57 4.44 17.66
CA SER A 49 8.92 3.02 17.87
C SER A 49 9.21 2.71 19.34
N SER A 50 9.98 3.58 20.00
CA SER A 50 10.31 3.47 21.43
C SER A 50 9.08 3.58 22.33
N PHE A 51 8.15 4.48 22.00
CA PHE A 51 6.88 4.61 22.70
C PHE A 51 5.99 3.37 22.50
N PHE A 52 5.73 2.98 21.25
CA PHE A 52 4.84 1.88 20.92
C PHE A 52 5.36 0.53 21.42
N ARG A 53 6.68 0.29 21.40
CA ARG A 53 7.27 -0.89 22.04
C ARG A 53 6.89 -1.00 23.51
N SER A 54 7.02 0.11 24.26
CA SER A 54 6.67 0.15 25.68
C SER A 54 5.15 -0.01 25.89
N PHE A 55 4.36 0.68 25.07
CA PHE A 55 2.90 0.65 25.12
C PHE A 55 2.34 -0.74 24.82
N PHE A 56 2.81 -1.40 23.76
CA PHE A 56 2.40 -2.77 23.40
C PHE A 56 2.89 -3.81 24.40
N ASN A 57 4.08 -3.65 24.98
CA ASN A 57 4.53 -4.50 26.07
C ASN A 57 3.58 -4.43 27.27
N ALA A 58 3.25 -3.21 27.73
CA ALA A 58 2.32 -2.98 28.84
C ALA A 58 0.90 -3.49 28.55
N THR A 59 0.48 -3.45 27.27
CA THR A 59 -0.86 -3.80 26.83
C THR A 59 -1.06 -5.30 26.58
N PHE A 60 -0.11 -5.95 25.89
CA PHE A 60 -0.28 -7.30 25.32
C PHE A 60 0.63 -8.37 25.93
N LYS A 61 1.70 -8.00 26.65
CA LYS A 61 2.62 -8.96 27.29
C LYS A 61 2.47 -9.01 28.80
N THR A 62 2.58 -7.86 29.45
CA THR A 62 2.63 -7.76 30.91
C THR A 62 1.26 -7.47 31.53
N ASN A 63 0.18 -7.52 30.75
CA ASN A 63 -1.19 -7.24 31.20
C ASN A 63 -1.87 -8.50 31.76
N PRO A 64 -1.98 -8.68 33.09
CA PRO A 64 -2.60 -9.88 33.67
C PRO A 64 -4.13 -9.92 33.48
N TYR A 65 -4.72 -8.77 33.14
CA TYR A 65 -6.16 -8.59 33.00
C TYR A 65 -6.65 -8.92 31.59
N MET A 66 -5.74 -9.11 30.63
CA MET A 66 -6.08 -9.49 29.26
C MET A 66 -6.31 -11.00 29.15
N GLN A 67 -7.40 -11.38 28.51
CA GLN A 67 -7.70 -12.76 28.10
C GLN A 67 -7.09 -13.07 26.72
N ARG A 68 -7.30 -12.15 25.77
CA ARG A 68 -6.81 -12.27 24.38
C ARG A 68 -6.66 -10.88 23.77
N GLY A 69 -5.66 -10.73 22.91
CA GLY A 69 -5.49 -9.57 22.05
C GLY A 69 -5.66 -9.96 20.58
N LEU A 70 -6.29 -9.10 19.79
CA LEU A 70 -6.25 -9.14 18.33
C LEU A 70 -5.72 -7.80 17.86
N ILE A 71 -4.71 -7.83 16.99
CA ILE A 71 -4.11 -6.64 16.42
C ILE A 71 -4.24 -6.77 14.90
N THR A 72 -4.83 -5.77 14.26
CA THR A 72 -4.99 -5.69 12.81
C THR A 72 -4.25 -4.46 12.30
N GLY A 73 -3.70 -4.60 11.11
CA GLY A 73 -2.92 -3.59 10.42
C GLY A 73 -2.52 -4.12 9.05
N ILE A 74 -2.18 -3.22 8.15
CA ILE A 74 -1.88 -3.57 6.76
C ILE A 74 -0.42 -3.98 6.64
N THR A 75 0.46 -3.13 7.17
CA THR A 75 1.89 -3.32 7.09
C THR A 75 2.38 -4.14 8.26
N ARG A 76 3.28 -5.08 7.97
CA ARG A 76 3.98 -5.79 9.01
C ARG A 76 5.16 -4.95 9.46
N ILE A 77 5.05 -4.33 10.62
CA ILE A 77 6.20 -3.69 11.26
C ILE A 77 6.98 -4.79 11.96
N SER A 78 8.26 -4.92 11.60
CA SER A 78 9.10 -6.05 12.01
C SER A 78 9.01 -6.32 13.52
N LYS A 79 9.08 -7.61 13.86
CA LYS A 79 9.26 -8.05 15.24
C LYS A 79 10.47 -7.37 15.87
N GLU A 80 11.47 -6.93 15.13
CA GLU A 80 12.66 -6.27 15.69
C GLU A 80 12.43 -4.82 16.14
N SER A 81 11.36 -4.15 15.68
CA SER A 81 11.11 -2.73 15.96
C SER A 81 10.22 -2.50 17.18
N ILE A 82 8.90 -2.72 17.03
CA ILE A 82 7.89 -2.43 18.07
C ILE A 82 7.41 -3.67 18.82
N PHE A 83 7.65 -4.86 18.25
CA PHE A 83 7.19 -6.14 18.82
C PHE A 83 8.35 -7.01 19.31
N SER A 84 9.54 -6.46 19.52
CA SER A 84 10.75 -7.23 19.84
C SER A 84 10.64 -7.93 21.17
N ASP A 85 9.90 -7.31 22.08
CA ASP A 85 9.60 -7.91 23.37
C ASP A 85 8.40 -8.86 23.32
N LEU A 86 7.59 -8.92 22.25
CA LEU A 86 6.40 -9.76 22.18
C LEU A 86 6.69 -11.15 21.58
N ASN A 87 7.02 -12.10 22.45
CA ASN A 87 7.24 -13.50 22.08
C ASN A 87 5.96 -14.35 22.04
N ASN A 88 4.79 -13.75 22.31
CA ASN A 88 3.48 -14.41 22.38
C ASN A 88 2.57 -14.14 21.17
N LEU A 89 3.11 -13.59 20.08
CA LEU A 89 2.34 -13.25 18.88
C LEU A 89 2.31 -14.40 17.87
N GLU A 90 1.09 -14.87 17.57
CA GLU A 90 0.78 -15.57 16.33
C GLU A 90 0.52 -14.55 15.22
N VAL A 91 1.20 -14.69 14.07
CA VAL A 91 1.06 -13.77 12.94
C VAL A 91 0.26 -14.48 11.85
N VAL A 92 -0.79 -13.80 11.38
CA VAL A 92 -1.63 -14.24 10.25
C VAL A 92 -1.51 -13.19 9.15
N THR A 93 -1.16 -13.63 7.95
CA THR A 93 -0.94 -12.79 6.76
C THR A 93 -1.92 -13.14 5.65
N ALA A 94 -1.95 -12.36 4.58
CA ALA A 94 -2.77 -12.66 3.40
C ALA A 94 -2.46 -14.04 2.79
N THR A 95 -1.23 -14.54 2.92
CA THR A 95 -0.81 -15.87 2.45
C THR A 95 -1.16 -17.01 3.42
N SER A 96 -1.71 -16.70 4.60
CA SER A 96 -2.08 -17.69 5.61
C SER A 96 -3.46 -18.29 5.32
N GLU A 97 -3.63 -19.59 5.56
CA GLU A 97 -4.94 -20.26 5.42
C GLU A 97 -5.92 -19.88 6.53
N LYS A 98 -5.38 -19.46 7.68
CA LYS A 98 -6.17 -19.08 8.84
C LYS A 98 -6.94 -17.80 8.50
N TYR A 99 -8.27 -17.84 8.70
CA TYR A 99 -9.19 -16.73 8.41
C TYR A 99 -9.29 -16.34 6.93
N ALA A 100 -8.80 -17.15 6.00
CA ALA A 100 -8.82 -16.82 4.57
C ALA A 100 -10.21 -16.40 4.04
N SER A 101 -11.29 -17.01 4.55
CA SER A 101 -12.67 -16.69 4.19
C SER A 101 -13.28 -15.51 4.97
N CYS A 102 -12.50 -14.77 5.76
CA CYS A 102 -13.00 -13.70 6.64
C CYS A 102 -12.61 -12.29 6.17
N PHE A 103 -11.84 -12.14 5.09
CA PHE A 103 -11.26 -10.86 4.65
C PHE A 103 -12.02 -10.14 3.54
N GLY A 104 -13.05 -10.77 2.96
CA GLY A 104 -13.85 -10.18 1.88
C GLY A 104 -15.07 -11.02 1.54
N PHE A 105 -15.76 -10.65 0.46
CA PHE A 105 -16.86 -11.44 -0.07
C PHE A 105 -16.34 -12.49 -1.03
N THR A 106 -16.89 -13.70 -0.95
CA THR A 106 -16.65 -14.75 -1.94
C THR A 106 -17.41 -14.45 -3.23
N GLU A 107 -16.93 -14.98 -4.36
CA GLU A 107 -17.63 -14.87 -5.64
C GLU A 107 -19.11 -15.29 -5.56
N GLY A 108 -19.39 -16.37 -4.82
CA GLY A 108 -20.76 -16.84 -4.61
C GLY A 108 -21.66 -15.83 -3.88
N GLU A 109 -21.12 -15.15 -2.86
CA GLU A 109 -21.85 -14.10 -2.14
C GLU A 109 -22.09 -12.87 -3.03
N VAL A 110 -21.07 -12.45 -3.78
CA VAL A 110 -21.19 -11.31 -4.71
C VAL A 110 -22.20 -11.60 -5.80
N PHE A 111 -22.10 -12.74 -6.47
CA PHE A 111 -22.98 -13.07 -7.59
C PHE A 111 -24.42 -13.22 -7.15
N LYS A 112 -24.66 -13.77 -5.95
CA LYS A 112 -25.99 -13.82 -5.36
C LYS A 112 -26.53 -12.42 -5.08
N ALA A 113 -25.72 -11.54 -4.48
CA ALA A 113 -26.13 -10.16 -4.21
C ALA A 113 -26.45 -9.39 -5.50
N LEU A 114 -25.68 -9.60 -6.57
CA LEU A 114 -25.96 -9.00 -7.88
C LEU A 114 -27.29 -9.49 -8.46
N ASP A 115 -27.59 -10.78 -8.38
CA ASP A 115 -28.87 -11.33 -8.84
C ASP A 115 -30.06 -10.75 -8.06
N GLU A 116 -29.94 -10.68 -6.74
CA GLU A 116 -30.98 -10.13 -5.85
C GLU A 116 -31.26 -8.64 -6.12
N MET A 117 -30.26 -7.91 -6.63
CA MET A 117 -30.36 -6.48 -6.95
C MET A 117 -30.67 -6.21 -8.43
N GLY A 118 -30.92 -7.25 -9.24
CA GLY A 118 -31.23 -7.10 -10.66
C GLY A 118 -30.01 -6.73 -11.53
N LEU A 119 -28.79 -6.89 -11.02
CA LEU A 119 -27.52 -6.61 -11.69
C LEU A 119 -26.81 -7.89 -12.16
N GLY A 120 -27.55 -8.99 -12.33
CA GLY A 120 -26.98 -10.30 -12.66
C GLY A 120 -26.19 -10.34 -13.98
N GLU A 121 -26.50 -9.45 -14.93
CA GLU A 121 -25.77 -9.31 -16.19
C GLU A 121 -24.34 -8.73 -16.00
N GLU A 122 -24.09 -8.03 -14.89
CA GLU A 122 -22.82 -7.36 -14.60
C GLU A 122 -21.76 -8.28 -13.98
N LYS A 123 -22.08 -9.55 -13.69
CA LYS A 123 -21.16 -10.49 -13.01
C LYS A 123 -19.76 -10.53 -13.61
N GLN A 124 -19.66 -10.58 -14.95
CA GLN A 124 -18.37 -10.63 -15.63
C GLN A 124 -17.62 -9.29 -15.54
N GLY A 125 -18.33 -8.16 -15.60
CA GLY A 125 -17.73 -6.85 -15.45
C GLY A 125 -17.25 -6.61 -14.02
N VAL A 126 -18.06 -6.99 -13.02
CA VAL A 126 -17.70 -7.00 -11.60
C VAL A 126 -16.49 -7.88 -11.35
N LYS A 127 -16.43 -9.06 -11.98
CA LYS A 127 -15.24 -9.92 -11.91
C LYS A 127 -14.00 -9.20 -12.45
N ASN A 128 -14.09 -8.56 -13.61
CA ASN A 128 -12.93 -7.86 -14.16
C ASN A 128 -12.49 -6.66 -13.31
N TRP A 129 -13.44 -5.94 -12.69
CA TRP A 129 -13.18 -4.71 -11.95
C TRP A 129 -12.75 -4.92 -10.50
N TYR A 130 -13.34 -5.89 -9.80
CA TYR A 130 -13.30 -5.96 -8.34
C TYR A 130 -12.82 -7.30 -7.79
N ASP A 131 -12.65 -8.31 -8.64
CA ASP A 131 -12.11 -9.62 -8.25
C ASP A 131 -10.59 -9.57 -8.00
N GLY A 132 -10.00 -10.67 -7.56
CA GLY A 132 -8.57 -10.94 -7.72
C GLY A 132 -7.80 -10.98 -6.42
N PHE A 133 -8.44 -10.71 -5.27
CA PHE A 133 -7.77 -10.90 -3.99
C PHE A 133 -7.65 -12.40 -3.71
N THR A 134 -6.47 -12.82 -3.25
CA THR A 134 -6.18 -14.19 -2.86
C THR A 134 -5.75 -14.20 -1.39
N PHE A 135 -6.48 -14.95 -0.57
CA PHE A 135 -6.17 -15.15 0.84
C PHE A 135 -5.91 -16.64 1.11
N GLY A 136 -4.70 -17.00 1.53
CA GLY A 136 -4.26 -18.39 1.59
C GLY A 136 -4.39 -19.06 0.24
N LYS A 137 -5.17 -20.15 0.15
CA LYS A 137 -5.56 -20.77 -1.13
C LYS A 137 -6.90 -20.30 -1.69
N LEU A 138 -7.64 -19.48 -0.95
CA LEU A 138 -8.94 -19.00 -1.37
C LEU A 138 -8.75 -17.86 -2.38
N LYS A 139 -9.18 -18.13 -3.60
CA LYS A 139 -9.22 -17.16 -4.70
C LYS A 139 -10.60 -16.54 -4.79
N ASP A 140 -10.72 -15.61 -5.72
CA ASP A 140 -11.97 -14.98 -6.10
C ASP A 140 -12.66 -14.27 -4.92
N ILE A 141 -11.84 -13.54 -4.14
CA ILE A 141 -12.28 -12.72 -3.03
C ILE A 141 -12.39 -11.28 -3.49
N TYR A 142 -13.49 -10.65 -3.13
CA TYR A 142 -13.86 -9.31 -3.53
C TYR A 142 -13.81 -8.35 -2.34
N ASN A 143 -13.36 -7.13 -2.61
CA ASN A 143 -13.36 -6.05 -1.61
C ASN A 143 -14.82 -5.68 -1.24
N PRO A 144 -15.22 -5.78 0.04
CA PRO A 144 -16.60 -5.48 0.45
C PRO A 144 -17.04 -4.05 0.15
N TRP A 145 -16.12 -3.08 0.30
CA TRP A 145 -16.41 -1.67 0.03
C TRP A 145 -16.67 -1.43 -1.45
N SER A 146 -15.84 -1.99 -2.34
CA SER A 146 -16.00 -1.83 -3.79
C SER A 146 -17.32 -2.44 -4.28
N ILE A 147 -17.66 -3.66 -3.83
CA ILE A 147 -18.94 -4.31 -4.19
C ILE A 147 -20.14 -3.56 -3.64
N THR A 148 -20.08 -3.12 -2.38
CA THR A 148 -21.20 -2.39 -1.76
C THR A 148 -21.44 -1.06 -2.48
N ASN A 149 -20.39 -0.35 -2.90
CA ASN A 149 -20.53 0.89 -3.66
C ASN A 149 -21.04 0.65 -5.08
N PHE A 150 -20.53 -0.36 -5.78
CA PHE A 150 -21.02 -0.74 -7.10
C PHE A 150 -22.53 -1.01 -7.09
N ILE A 151 -22.99 -1.83 -6.14
CA ILE A 151 -24.42 -2.14 -5.96
C ILE A 151 -25.18 -0.88 -5.54
N GLY A 152 -24.68 -0.15 -4.54
CA GLY A 152 -25.32 1.06 -4.00
C GLY A 152 -25.45 2.20 -5.01
N LYS A 153 -24.59 2.23 -6.02
CA LYS A 153 -24.63 3.16 -7.17
C LYS A 153 -25.28 2.55 -8.41
N ASN A 154 -26.05 1.47 -8.25
CA ASN A 154 -26.85 0.88 -9.31
C ASN A 154 -26.03 0.43 -10.54
N GLY A 155 -24.87 -0.20 -10.30
CA GLY A 155 -24.05 -0.80 -11.35
C GLY A 155 -23.00 0.14 -11.97
N GLU A 156 -22.73 1.29 -11.36
CA GLU A 156 -21.66 2.18 -11.84
C GLU A 156 -20.28 1.62 -11.49
N TYR A 157 -19.40 1.50 -12.49
CA TYR A 157 -18.00 1.12 -12.30
C TYR A 157 -17.14 2.33 -11.93
N ASP A 158 -16.45 2.24 -10.81
CA ASP A 158 -15.42 3.20 -10.40
C ASP A 158 -14.38 2.56 -9.46
N ALA A 159 -13.31 3.27 -9.19
CA ALA A 159 -12.26 2.90 -8.24
C ALA A 159 -12.65 3.35 -6.81
N TYR A 160 -13.60 2.65 -6.20
CA TYR A 160 -14.15 2.91 -4.87
C TYR A 160 -13.16 2.77 -3.72
N TRP A 161 -12.15 1.93 -3.87
CA TRP A 161 -11.11 1.71 -2.86
C TRP A 161 -9.99 2.78 -2.87
N ALA A 162 -9.96 3.65 -3.89
CA ALA A 162 -8.85 4.57 -4.14
C ALA A 162 -8.69 5.74 -3.15
N ASP A 163 -9.58 5.90 -2.17
CA ASP A 163 -9.55 7.02 -1.21
C ASP A 163 -8.97 6.66 0.17
N SER A 164 -8.20 5.57 0.30
CA SER A 164 -7.62 5.15 1.59
C SER A 164 -6.23 5.75 1.90
N SER A 165 -5.91 5.88 3.20
CA SER A 165 -4.72 6.53 3.76
C SER A 165 -3.37 5.92 3.33
N GLY A 166 -3.33 4.65 2.95
CA GLY A 166 -2.11 3.95 2.52
C GLY A 166 -1.53 4.40 1.16
N ASN A 167 -2.30 5.17 0.38
CA ASN A 167 -1.88 5.66 -0.93
C ASN A 167 -0.68 6.61 -0.88
N GLY A 168 -0.53 7.39 0.20
CA GLY A 168 0.57 8.35 0.34
C GLY A 168 1.95 7.66 0.38
N LEU A 169 2.07 6.60 1.17
CA LEU A 169 3.30 5.82 1.30
C LEU A 169 3.67 5.13 -0.02
N VAL A 170 2.73 4.41 -0.63
CA VAL A 170 2.97 3.70 -1.90
C VAL A 170 3.34 4.67 -3.02
N ASN A 171 2.64 5.79 -3.10
CA ASN A 171 2.95 6.86 -4.05
C ASN A 171 4.38 7.38 -3.88
N SER A 172 4.80 7.65 -2.64
CA SER A 172 6.16 8.10 -2.34
C SER A 172 7.20 7.06 -2.76
N LEU A 173 6.99 5.78 -2.39
CA LEU A 173 7.93 4.69 -2.68
C LEU A 173 8.09 4.46 -4.19
N ILE A 174 7.01 4.43 -4.97
CA ILE A 174 7.10 4.21 -6.41
C ILE A 174 7.72 5.44 -7.11
N ARG A 175 7.33 6.65 -6.69
CA ARG A 175 7.82 7.89 -7.31
C ARG A 175 9.31 8.08 -7.09
N ASN A 176 9.77 7.84 -5.86
CA ASN A 176 11.17 7.97 -5.46
C ASN A 176 12.00 6.71 -5.75
N GLY A 177 11.35 5.60 -6.11
CA GLY A 177 11.99 4.35 -6.48
C GLY A 177 12.90 4.47 -7.70
N SER A 178 13.76 3.46 -7.86
CA SER A 178 14.74 3.38 -8.93
C SER A 178 14.10 3.30 -10.33
N ALA A 179 14.94 3.37 -11.36
CA ALA A 179 14.50 3.13 -12.72
C ALA A 179 13.91 1.72 -12.91
N ASP A 180 14.38 0.72 -12.16
CA ASP A 180 13.91 -0.65 -12.29
C ASP A 180 12.54 -0.84 -11.64
N VAL A 181 12.30 -0.22 -10.47
CA VAL A 181 10.94 -0.14 -9.88
C VAL A 181 9.95 0.46 -10.88
N LYS A 182 10.33 1.56 -11.55
CA LYS A 182 9.49 2.24 -12.55
C LYS A 182 9.21 1.37 -13.77
N LYS A 183 10.21 0.63 -14.29
CA LYS A 183 10.01 -0.32 -15.39
C LYS A 183 9.06 -1.46 -15.02
N LEU A 184 9.21 -2.02 -13.82
CA LEU A 184 8.34 -3.09 -13.34
C LEU A 184 6.90 -2.60 -13.14
N MET A 185 6.72 -1.39 -12.61
CA MET A 185 5.40 -0.76 -12.54
C MET A 185 4.79 -0.50 -13.92
N GLU A 186 5.60 -0.13 -14.91
CA GLU A 186 5.14 0.02 -16.30
C GLU A 186 4.68 -1.32 -16.89
N GLN A 187 5.40 -2.42 -16.61
CA GLN A 187 4.98 -3.77 -17.01
C GLN A 187 3.63 -4.14 -16.38
N LEU A 188 3.48 -3.90 -15.08
CA LEU A 188 2.23 -4.13 -14.35
C LEU A 188 1.06 -3.33 -14.95
N LEU A 189 1.27 -2.05 -15.26
CA LEU A 189 0.26 -1.19 -15.91
C LEU A 189 -0.07 -1.57 -17.35
N LYS A 190 0.79 -2.35 -18.02
CA LYS A 190 0.50 -2.98 -19.32
C LYS A 190 -0.22 -4.32 -19.18
N GLY A 191 -0.63 -4.69 -17.97
CA GLY A 191 -1.27 -5.96 -17.67
C GLY A 191 -0.31 -7.15 -17.65
N GLN A 192 1.00 -6.94 -17.57
CA GLN A 192 2.00 -8.00 -17.52
C GLN A 192 2.31 -8.42 -16.08
N SER A 193 2.79 -9.64 -15.89
CA SER A 193 3.29 -10.11 -14.59
C SER A 193 4.71 -9.64 -14.34
N ILE A 194 5.08 -9.49 -13.07
CA ILE A 194 6.47 -9.40 -12.62
C ILE A 194 6.86 -10.62 -11.80
N GLU A 195 8.14 -11.01 -11.83
CA GLU A 195 8.69 -12.07 -10.98
C GLU A 195 9.66 -11.49 -9.96
N ILE A 196 9.34 -11.64 -8.67
CA ILE A 196 10.16 -11.07 -7.58
C ILE A 196 10.45 -12.14 -6.52
N GLU A 197 11.69 -12.12 -5.99
CA GLU A 197 12.04 -12.86 -4.78
C GLU A 197 11.53 -12.07 -3.56
N LEU A 198 10.54 -12.60 -2.83
CA LEU A 198 9.98 -11.93 -1.65
C LEU A 198 10.20 -12.75 -0.39
N ASP A 199 10.55 -12.04 0.69
CA ASP A 199 10.28 -12.50 2.04
C ASP A 199 9.02 -11.80 2.54
N GLU A 200 8.01 -12.56 2.96
CA GLU A 200 6.72 -12.03 3.43
C GLU A 200 6.86 -11.20 4.72
N GLN A 201 8.05 -11.17 5.32
CA GLN A 201 8.36 -10.30 6.45
C GLN A 201 8.84 -8.94 5.95
N ILE A 202 7.91 -7.99 5.80
CA ILE A 202 8.28 -6.60 5.54
C ILE A 202 9.05 -6.07 6.76
N ILE A 203 10.23 -5.49 6.51
CA ILE A 203 10.96 -4.74 7.52
C ILE A 203 10.85 -3.27 7.11
N PHE A 204 9.90 -2.56 7.70
CA PHE A 204 9.52 -1.18 7.32
C PHE A 204 10.72 -0.21 7.32
N ASN A 205 11.71 -0.44 8.18
CA ASN A 205 12.94 0.37 8.24
C ASN A 205 13.90 0.16 7.06
N LYS A 206 13.62 -0.77 6.14
CA LYS A 206 14.40 -1.03 4.92
C LYS A 206 13.68 -0.59 3.64
N LEU A 207 12.54 0.09 3.74
CA LEU A 207 11.74 0.48 2.57
C LEU A 207 12.50 1.39 1.58
N GLU A 208 13.49 2.15 2.04
CA GLU A 208 14.35 2.97 1.17
C GLU A 208 15.56 2.20 0.61
N GLU A 209 15.97 1.10 1.25
CA GLU A 209 17.18 0.36 0.92
C GLU A 209 16.91 -0.92 0.11
N ASP A 210 15.72 -1.50 0.24
CA ASP A 210 15.33 -2.78 -0.36
C ASP A 210 14.07 -2.63 -1.22
N GLU A 211 14.24 -2.62 -2.54
CA GLU A 211 13.13 -2.56 -3.49
C GLU A 211 12.14 -3.73 -3.33
N ASN A 212 12.59 -4.88 -2.82
CA ASN A 212 11.70 -6.01 -2.56
C ASN A 212 10.69 -5.72 -1.44
N ALA A 213 11.01 -4.78 -0.55
CA ALA A 213 10.08 -4.33 0.48
C ALA A 213 8.90 -3.55 -0.12
N ILE A 214 9.08 -2.85 -1.25
CA ILE A 214 7.99 -2.18 -1.99
C ILE A 214 7.01 -3.23 -2.52
N TRP A 215 7.51 -4.27 -3.20
CA TRP A 215 6.69 -5.33 -3.75
C TRP A 215 5.97 -6.14 -2.66
N SER A 216 6.65 -6.40 -1.54
CA SER A 216 6.06 -7.04 -0.37
C SER A 216 4.93 -6.19 0.23
N LEU A 217 5.12 -4.87 0.30
CA LEU A 217 4.10 -3.93 0.76
C LEU A 217 2.88 -3.94 -0.17
N LEU A 218 3.10 -3.84 -1.49
CA LEU A 218 2.04 -3.86 -2.48
C LEU A 218 1.23 -5.16 -2.47
N LEU A 219 1.89 -6.29 -2.19
CA LEU A 219 1.22 -7.56 -1.99
C LEU A 219 0.42 -7.58 -0.68
N ALA A 220 0.99 -7.13 0.43
CA ALA A 220 0.34 -7.11 1.74
C ALA A 220 -0.90 -6.19 1.79
N THR A 221 -0.88 -5.08 1.05
CA THR A 221 -2.01 -4.16 0.91
C THR A 221 -3.08 -4.65 -0.07
N GLY A 222 -2.79 -5.72 -0.84
CA GLY A 222 -3.70 -6.24 -1.86
C GLY A 222 -3.70 -5.48 -3.19
N TYR A 223 -2.70 -4.63 -3.45
CA TYR A 223 -2.49 -4.02 -4.78
C TYR A 223 -2.00 -5.05 -5.81
N LEU A 224 -1.28 -6.06 -5.33
CA LEU A 224 -0.81 -7.18 -6.14
C LEU A 224 -1.48 -8.47 -5.69
N ARG A 225 -1.73 -9.35 -6.66
CA ARG A 225 -2.15 -10.73 -6.43
C ARG A 225 -1.06 -11.71 -6.85
N VAL A 226 -1.06 -12.87 -6.21
CA VAL A 226 -0.12 -13.97 -6.50
C VAL A 226 -0.75 -14.92 -7.50
N ASP A 227 -0.18 -15.00 -8.69
CA ASP A 227 -0.60 -15.97 -9.71
C ASP A 227 0.13 -17.31 -9.51
N LYS A 228 1.42 -17.26 -9.18
CA LYS A 228 2.27 -18.43 -8.99
C LYS A 228 3.34 -18.20 -7.94
N VAL A 229 3.68 -19.27 -7.21
CA VAL A 229 4.83 -19.32 -6.30
C VAL A 229 5.75 -20.47 -6.70
N GLU A 230 7.02 -20.19 -6.90
CA GLU A 230 8.05 -21.18 -7.20
C GLU A 230 9.17 -21.14 -6.18
N ARG A 231 9.81 -22.29 -5.94
CA ARG A 231 11.01 -22.38 -5.11
C ARG A 231 12.21 -22.65 -6.00
N ARG A 232 13.18 -21.73 -6.01
CA ARG A 232 14.35 -21.80 -6.90
C ARG A 232 15.66 -21.95 -6.10
N GLY A 233 16.59 -22.70 -6.65
CA GLY A 233 17.93 -22.92 -6.11
C GLY A 233 18.00 -23.81 -4.86
N ARG A 234 19.22 -24.07 -4.37
CA ARG A 234 19.50 -24.96 -3.23
C ARG A 234 18.85 -24.51 -1.93
N LEU A 235 18.70 -23.20 -1.75
CA LEU A 235 18.11 -22.60 -0.55
C LEU A 235 16.58 -22.50 -0.63
N LEU A 236 15.96 -22.98 -1.71
CA LEU A 236 14.50 -22.97 -1.91
C LEU A 236 13.88 -21.57 -1.74
N LYS A 237 14.58 -20.55 -2.26
CA LYS A 237 14.10 -19.16 -2.24
C LYS A 237 12.76 -19.06 -2.98
N LYS A 238 11.81 -18.33 -2.42
CA LYS A 238 10.47 -18.18 -2.98
C LYS A 238 10.46 -17.04 -4.01
N PHE A 239 10.05 -17.36 -5.22
CA PHE A 239 9.80 -16.41 -6.31
C PHE A 239 8.30 -16.35 -6.55
N TYR A 240 7.78 -15.13 -6.63
CA TYR A 240 6.37 -14.85 -6.82
C TYR A 240 6.16 -14.23 -8.19
N THR A 241 5.23 -14.79 -8.95
CA THR A 241 4.69 -14.16 -10.15
C THR A 241 3.49 -13.33 -9.73
N LEU A 242 3.60 -12.01 -9.89
CA LEU A 242 2.65 -11.03 -9.38
C LEU A 242 2.00 -10.26 -10.53
N HIS A 243 0.70 -9.99 -10.39
CA HIS A 243 -0.09 -9.12 -11.26
C HIS A 243 -0.77 -8.03 -10.43
N LEU A 244 -1.17 -6.92 -11.07
CA LEU A 244 -2.17 -6.04 -10.46
C LEU A 244 -3.45 -6.83 -10.20
N THR A 245 -4.06 -6.59 -9.04
CA THR A 245 -5.20 -7.39 -8.56
C THR A 245 -6.37 -7.35 -9.54
N ASN A 246 -6.74 -6.16 -10.01
CA ASN A 246 -7.87 -5.90 -10.92
C ASN A 246 -7.80 -4.50 -11.57
N MET A 247 -8.82 -4.18 -12.37
CA MET A 247 -8.92 -2.89 -13.06
C MET A 247 -9.11 -1.70 -12.11
N GLU A 248 -9.71 -1.89 -10.93
CA GLU A 248 -9.80 -0.82 -9.91
C GLU A 248 -8.38 -0.39 -9.47
N ILE A 249 -7.50 -1.35 -9.23
CA ILE A 249 -6.09 -1.07 -8.88
C ILE A 249 -5.32 -0.46 -10.05
N GLU A 250 -5.53 -0.96 -11.27
CA GLU A 250 -4.92 -0.40 -12.48
C GLU A 250 -5.32 1.06 -12.70
N SER A 251 -6.60 1.37 -12.51
CA SER A 251 -7.14 2.74 -12.59
C SER A 251 -6.50 3.66 -11.54
N LEU A 252 -6.35 3.16 -10.30
CA LEU A 252 -5.69 3.88 -9.20
C LEU A 252 -4.24 4.25 -9.55
N PHE A 253 -3.43 3.25 -9.93
CA PHE A 253 -2.02 3.51 -10.28
C PHE A 253 -1.90 4.38 -11.53
N SER A 254 -2.77 4.20 -12.53
CA SER A 254 -2.80 5.05 -13.72
C SER A 254 -3.05 6.51 -13.36
N LYS A 255 -4.04 6.79 -12.50
CA LYS A 255 -4.32 8.15 -12.00
C LYS A 255 -3.15 8.72 -11.22
N MET A 256 -2.51 7.90 -10.37
CA MET A 256 -1.34 8.28 -9.58
C MET A 256 -0.16 8.70 -10.47
N VAL A 257 0.21 7.86 -11.43
CA VAL A 257 1.30 8.13 -12.39
C VAL A 257 1.00 9.38 -13.22
N GLN A 258 -0.22 9.52 -13.74
CA GLN A 258 -0.64 10.71 -14.47
C GLN A 258 -0.51 11.99 -13.61
N GLY A 259 -0.82 11.90 -12.31
CA GLY A 259 -0.68 12.99 -11.35
C GLY A 259 0.75 13.52 -11.23
N TRP A 260 1.77 12.65 -11.32
CA TRP A 260 3.18 13.07 -11.23
C TRP A 260 3.58 14.03 -12.36
N PHE A 261 2.98 13.86 -13.53
CA PHE A 261 3.27 14.68 -14.70
C PHE A 261 2.37 15.92 -14.82
N LYS A 262 1.34 16.08 -13.97
CA LYS A 262 0.50 17.30 -14.02
C LYS A 262 1.25 18.57 -13.61
N ASN A 263 2.25 18.45 -12.74
CA ASN A 263 3.02 19.58 -12.22
C ASN A 263 4.34 19.86 -12.96
N SER A 264 4.67 19.08 -14.01
CA SER A 264 5.79 19.40 -14.89
C SER A 264 5.46 20.65 -15.71
N GLN A 265 6.46 21.52 -15.93
CA GLN A 265 6.34 22.68 -16.82
C GLN A 265 5.65 22.27 -18.14
N PRO A 266 4.73 23.07 -18.70
CA PRO A 266 3.97 22.72 -19.90
C PRO A 266 4.86 22.21 -21.05
N GLU A 267 6.05 22.79 -21.13
CA GLU A 267 7.06 22.53 -22.15
C GLU A 267 7.71 21.15 -21.93
N TYR A 268 8.01 20.76 -20.69
CA TYR A 268 8.48 19.41 -20.36
C TYR A 268 7.39 18.36 -20.64
N ASN A 269 6.13 18.68 -20.36
CA ASN A 269 5.01 17.80 -20.69
C ASN A 269 4.81 17.62 -22.21
N GLU A 270 5.04 18.64 -23.02
CA GLU A 270 5.01 18.50 -24.49
C GLU A 270 6.14 17.63 -25.02
N PHE A 271 7.34 17.73 -24.44
CA PHE A 271 8.46 16.85 -24.78
C PHE A 271 8.18 15.40 -24.40
N ILE A 272 7.72 15.16 -23.17
CA ILE A 272 7.39 13.81 -22.70
C ILE A 272 6.25 13.23 -23.53
N LYS A 273 5.21 14.01 -23.87
CA LYS A 273 4.16 13.57 -24.80
C LYS A 273 4.71 13.27 -26.20
N ALA A 274 5.66 14.05 -26.70
CA ALA A 274 6.28 13.80 -27.99
C ALA A 274 7.14 12.52 -27.96
N LEU A 275 7.86 12.29 -26.87
CA LEU A 275 8.68 11.09 -26.63
C LEU A 275 7.82 9.83 -26.55
N LEU A 276 6.73 9.86 -25.77
CA LEU A 276 5.81 8.72 -25.60
C LEU A 276 5.03 8.37 -26.88
N ASN A 277 4.85 9.34 -27.79
CA ASN A 277 4.14 9.14 -29.07
C ASN A 277 5.09 8.98 -30.26
N ASP A 278 6.38 8.73 -30.04
CA ASP A 278 7.43 8.61 -31.06
C ASP A 278 7.44 9.78 -32.08
N ASN A 279 7.10 10.99 -31.61
CA ASN A 279 7.05 12.18 -32.44
C ASN A 279 8.40 12.89 -32.46
N VAL A 280 9.35 12.31 -33.20
CA VAL A 280 10.73 12.79 -33.36
C VAL A 280 10.81 14.27 -33.74
N LYS A 281 9.88 14.77 -34.56
CA LYS A 281 9.84 16.18 -35.00
C LYS A 281 9.55 17.14 -33.84
N LYS A 282 8.58 16.80 -32.99
CA LYS A 282 8.28 17.59 -31.79
C LYS A 282 9.38 17.48 -30.73
N MET A 283 10.00 16.30 -30.59
CA MET A 283 11.17 16.14 -29.72
C MET A 283 12.33 17.04 -30.14
N ASN A 284 12.69 17.04 -31.44
CA ASN A 284 13.77 17.89 -31.96
C ASN A 284 13.45 19.38 -31.80
N THR A 285 12.19 19.77 -31.98
CA THR A 285 11.76 21.16 -31.81
C THR A 285 11.92 21.60 -30.36
N PHE A 286 11.57 20.74 -29.40
CA PHE A 286 11.77 21.01 -27.99
C PHE A 286 13.25 21.07 -27.60
N LEU A 287 14.06 20.09 -28.02
CA LEU A 287 15.50 20.07 -27.75
C LEU A 287 16.19 21.32 -28.32
N ASN A 288 15.81 21.74 -29.52
CA ASN A 288 16.32 22.98 -30.12
C ASN A 288 15.87 24.22 -29.33
N LYS A 289 14.62 24.27 -28.82
CA LYS A 289 14.13 25.38 -27.99
C LYS A 289 14.88 25.47 -26.66
N VAL A 290 15.12 24.34 -26.00
CA VAL A 290 15.90 24.28 -24.75
C VAL A 290 17.34 24.68 -25.01
N ALA A 291 17.99 24.12 -26.03
CA ALA A 291 19.35 24.48 -26.41
C ALA A 291 19.48 25.99 -26.70
N LEU A 292 18.58 26.57 -27.50
CA LEU A 292 18.57 28.01 -27.80
C LEU A 292 18.43 28.87 -26.55
N ASN A 293 17.61 28.46 -25.58
CA ASN A 293 17.47 29.17 -24.31
C ASN A 293 18.73 29.04 -23.44
N THR A 294 19.37 27.87 -23.41
CA THR A 294 20.61 27.64 -22.66
C THR A 294 21.80 28.42 -23.25
N PHE A 295 21.93 28.44 -24.59
CA PHE A 295 22.96 29.22 -25.27
C PHE A 295 22.70 30.73 -25.16
N SER A 296 21.43 31.16 -25.26
CA SER A 296 21.07 32.58 -25.10
C SER A 296 21.29 33.11 -23.67
N SER A 297 21.27 32.26 -22.64
CA SER A 297 21.63 32.63 -21.26
C SER A 297 23.14 32.68 -21.03
N PHE A 298 23.95 31.95 -21.80
CA PHE A 298 25.41 31.97 -21.72
C PHE A 298 26.05 33.13 -22.51
N ASP A 299 25.46 33.53 -23.64
CA ASP A 299 25.93 34.68 -24.43
C ASP A 299 25.41 36.04 -23.92
N GLY A 300 24.38 36.04 -23.07
CA GLY A 300 23.69 37.23 -22.59
C GLY A 300 24.04 37.63 -21.17
N GLY A 301 25.31 37.96 -20.88
CA GLY A 301 25.79 38.46 -19.59
C GLY A 301 25.23 39.82 -19.13
N ASN A 302 23.99 40.20 -19.50
CA ASN A 302 23.38 41.46 -19.06
C ASN A 302 21.84 41.52 -19.09
N LYS A 303 21.14 40.45 -18.68
CA LYS A 303 19.70 40.55 -18.35
C LYS A 303 19.37 39.79 -17.06
N PRO A 304 18.80 40.45 -16.03
CA PRO A 304 18.37 39.74 -14.83
C PRO A 304 17.18 38.84 -15.17
N SER A 305 17.31 37.55 -14.86
CA SER A 305 16.21 36.58 -14.92
C SER A 305 15.07 37.04 -14.00
N LYS A 306 13.85 37.11 -14.54
CA LYS A 306 12.64 37.48 -13.79
C LYS A 306 11.97 36.30 -13.06
N THR A 307 12.65 35.16 -12.95
CA THR A 307 12.12 33.99 -12.26
C THR A 307 13.24 33.29 -11.48
N ALA A 308 13.58 33.85 -10.33
CA ALA A 308 14.22 33.13 -9.25
C ALA A 308 13.26 33.19 -8.05
N GLY A 309 12.56 32.08 -7.79
CA GLY A 309 11.91 31.88 -6.49
C GLY A 309 13.00 31.54 -5.45
N PRO A 310 12.82 31.93 -4.17
CA PRO A 310 13.84 31.74 -3.16
C PRO A 310 14.01 30.26 -2.81
N VAL A 311 15.23 29.96 -2.38
CA VAL A 311 15.75 28.67 -1.88
C VAL A 311 14.92 28.10 -0.75
#